data_AF-A0A3A5V6K2-F1
#
_entry.id   AF-A0A3A5V6K2-F1
#
_cell.length_a   1.000
_cell.length_b   1.000
_cell.length_c   1.000
_cell.angle_alpha   90.00
_cell.angle_beta   90.00
_cell.angle_gamma   90.00
#
_symmetry.space_group_name_H-M   'P 1'
#
loop_
_entity.id
_entity.type
_entity.pdbx_description
1 polymer ?
#
loop_
_entity_poly.entity_id
_entity_poly.type
_entity_poly.pdbx_seq_one_letter_code
_entity_poly.pdbx_strand_id
1 'polypeptide(L)' 'MSSFILPKPGEWEGEERPIFLAPMSGVTDLPYRLLAKECGADFTITEFTNSTALTRDAAMS' A
#
# COMPACT_ATOMS: atom_id res chain seq x y z
N MET A 1 5.17 -19.85 -15.61
CA MET A 1 5.20 -18.97 -14.42
C MET A 1 5.18 -17.48 -14.78
N SER A 2 5.70 -17.04 -15.93
CA SER A 2 5.65 -15.64 -16.38
C SER A 2 4.29 -15.15 -16.90
N SER A 3 3.32 -16.05 -17.11
CA SER A 3 2.00 -15.74 -17.70
C SER A 3 1.11 -14.84 -16.84
N PHE A 4 1.47 -14.59 -15.56
CA PHE A 4 0.71 -13.76 -14.62
C PHE A 4 1.41 -12.44 -14.27
N ILE A 5 2.61 -12.20 -14.82
CA ILE A 5 3.38 -10.99 -14.53
C ILE A 5 3.28 -10.08 -15.75
N LEU A 6 2.63 -8.94 -15.57
CA LEU A 6 2.59 -7.91 -16.61
C LEU A 6 4.01 -7.41 -16.91
N PRO A 7 4.31 -7.04 -18.16
CA PRO A 7 5.59 -6.42 -18.49
C PRO A 7 5.79 -5.14 -17.67
N LYS A 8 7.03 -4.84 -17.33
CA LYS A 8 7.38 -3.59 -16.66
C LYS A 8 6.85 -2.42 -17.49
N PRO A 9 6.13 -1.46 -16.88
CA PRO A 9 5.73 -0.24 -17.57
C PRO A 9 6.95 0.54 -18.06
N GLY A 10 6.84 1.11 -19.26
CA GLY A 10 7.81 2.05 -19.82
C GLY A 10 7.83 3.38 -19.05
N GLU A 11 8.55 4.35 -19.60
CA GLU A 11 8.50 5.73 -19.13
C GLU A 11 7.05 6.26 -19.15
N TRP A 12 6.74 7.18 -18.24
CA TRP A 12 5.38 7.70 -18.07
C TRP A 12 5.26 9.04 -18.78
N GLU A 13 4.33 9.14 -19.72
CA GLU A 13 4.08 10.32 -20.56
C GLU A 13 2.74 10.98 -20.19
N GLY A 14 2.20 10.67 -19.01
CA GLY A 14 0.91 11.19 -18.52
C GLY A 14 -0.30 10.35 -18.88
N GLU A 15 -0.12 9.15 -19.43
CA GLU A 15 -1.20 8.20 -19.65
C GLU A 15 -1.78 7.67 -18.33
N GLU A 16 -3.04 7.23 -18.39
CA GLU A 16 -3.74 6.65 -17.25
C GLU A 16 -3.01 5.38 -16.77
N ARG A 17 -2.64 5.35 -15.50
CA ARG A 17 -2.00 4.21 -14.84
C ARG A 17 -2.63 4.04 -13.46
N PRO A 18 -2.81 2.79 -13.00
CA PRO A 18 -3.33 2.55 -11.65
C PRO A 18 -2.36 3.12 -10.61
N ILE A 19 -2.88 3.97 -9.73
CA ILE A 19 -2.15 4.60 -8.64
C ILE A 19 -2.36 3.82 -7.36
N PHE A 20 -1.25 3.35 -6.79
CA PHE A 20 -1.24 2.60 -5.55
C PHE A 20 -0.63 3.44 -4.44
N LEU A 21 -1.36 3.63 -3.35
CA LEU A 21 -0.76 4.11 -2.12
C LEU A 21 0.01 2.97 -1.45
N ALA A 22 1.33 3.10 -1.41
CA ALA A 22 2.22 2.14 -0.77
C ALA A 22 2.04 2.13 0.76
N PRO A 23 2.11 0.96 1.42
CA PRO A 23 2.04 0.86 2.87
C PRO A 23 3.26 1.51 3.53
N MET A 24 3.03 2.32 4.56
CA MET A 24 4.07 2.99 5.35
C MET A 24 3.66 3.05 6.82
N SER A 25 4.48 2.50 7.72
CA SER A 25 4.21 2.44 9.17
C SER A 25 4.05 3.85 9.75
N GLY A 26 2.98 4.08 10.52
CA GLY A 26 2.67 5.38 11.12
C GLY A 26 2.31 6.49 10.12
N VAL A 27 2.16 6.17 8.83
CA VAL A 27 1.83 7.15 7.79
C VAL A 27 0.54 6.78 7.06
N THR A 28 0.40 5.54 6.56
CA THR A 28 -0.82 5.11 5.84
C THR A 28 -1.90 4.60 6.78
N ASP A 29 -2.26 5.43 7.75
CA ASP A 29 -3.37 5.22 8.66
C ASP A 29 -4.73 5.44 7.96
N LEU A 30 -5.84 5.39 8.71
CA LEU A 30 -7.18 5.55 8.12
C LEU A 30 -7.39 6.96 7.51
N PRO A 31 -7.16 8.07 8.24
CA PRO A 31 -7.27 9.41 7.67
C PRO A 31 -6.47 9.61 6.37
N TYR A 32 -5.19 9.20 6.36
CA TYR A 32 -4.34 9.39 5.18
C TYR A 32 -4.86 8.62 3.97
N ARG A 33 -5.33 7.39 4.16
CA ARG A 33 -5.87 6.57 3.07
C ARG A 33 -7.16 7.14 2.49
N LEU A 34 -8.03 7.70 3.34
CA LEU A 34 -9.24 8.36 2.87
C LEU A 34 -8.90 9.57 1.99
N LEU A 35 -7.98 10.41 2.45
CA LEU A 35 -7.49 11.56 1.68
C LEU A 35 -6.85 11.11 0.34
N ALA A 36 -5.98 10.11 0.37
CA ALA A 36 -5.35 9.60 -0.84
C ALA A 36 -6.35 9.07 -1.87
N LYS A 37 -7.43 8.41 -1.40
CA LYS A 37 -8.51 7.95 -2.26
C LYS A 37 -9.29 9.12 -2.86
N GLU A 38 -9.57 10.18 -2.10
CA GLU A 38 -10.18 11.40 -2.60
C GLU A 38 -9.30 12.13 -3.64
N CYS A 39 -7.98 12.03 -3.49
CA CYS A 39 -7.01 12.56 -4.45
C CYS A 39 -6.76 11.67 -5.69
N GLY A 40 -7.47 10.55 -5.84
CA GLY A 40 -7.40 9.71 -7.03
C GLY A 40 -6.50 8.47 -6.92
N ALA A 41 -6.17 7.99 -5.72
CA ALA A 41 -5.56 6.67 -5.56
C ALA A 41 -6.58 5.56 -5.85
N ASP A 42 -6.32 4.73 -6.86
CA ASP A 42 -7.15 3.58 -7.23
C ASP A 42 -7.13 2.48 -6.15
N PHE A 43 -5.98 2.30 -5.51
CA PHE A 43 -5.78 1.31 -4.45
C PHE A 43 -5.09 1.92 -3.25
N THR A 44 -5.58 1.58 -2.05
CA THR A 44 -4.93 1.95 -0.79
C THR A 44 -4.70 0.72 0.07
N ILE A 45 -3.54 0.67 0.72
CA ILE A 45 -3.14 -0.41 1.62
C ILE A 45 -2.88 0.21 3.01
N THR A 46 -3.26 -0.51 4.06
CA THR A 46 -3.00 -0.10 5.46
C THR A 46 -1.51 -0.03 5.75
N GLU A 47 -1.14 0.68 6.81
CA GLU A 47 0.24 0.72 7.31
C GLU A 47 0.84 -0.65 7.63
N PHE A 48 2.17 -0.70 7.71
CA PHE A 48 2.87 -1.89 8.17
C PHE A 48 2.58 -2.14 9.65
N THR A 49 2.05 -3.33 9.95
CA THR A 49 1.90 -3.83 11.32
C THR A 49 3.04 -4.77 11.65
N ASN A 50 3.66 -4.60 12.83
CA ASN A 50 4.76 -5.44 13.28
C ASN A 50 4.28 -6.88 13.58
N SER A 51 4.90 -7.89 12.96
CA SER A 51 4.53 -9.30 13.14
C SER A 51 4.77 -9.83 14.56
N THR A 52 5.81 -9.34 15.23
CA THR A 52 6.10 -9.68 16.64
C THR A 52 5.00 -9.15 17.55
N ALA A 53 4.54 -7.91 17.35
CA ALA A 53 3.44 -7.31 18.12
C ALA A 53 2.09 -8.04 17.93
N LEU A 54 1.92 -8.78 16.83
CA LEU A 54 0.75 -9.62 16.57
C LEU A 54 0.83 -10.99 17.26
N THR A 55 1.98 -11.36 17.82
CA THR A 55 2.19 -12.63 18.50
C THR A 55 1.80 -12.51 19.97
N ARG A 56 1.14 -13.53 20.54
CA ARG A 56 0.63 -13.52 21.93
C ARG A 56 1.69 -13.21 22.98
N ASP A 57 2.93 -13.62 22.76
CA ASP A 57 4.04 -13.38 23.69
C ASP A 57 4.37 -11.89 23.84
N ALA A 58 4.18 -11.08 22.79
CA ALA A 58 4.46 -9.65 22.84
C ALA A 58 3.43 -8.85 23.67
N ALA A 59 2.25 -9.42 23.93
CA ALA A 59 1.23 -8.79 24.79
C ALA A 59 1.51 -8.99 26.29
N MET A 60 2.44 -9.89 26.64
CA MET A 60 2.76 -10.28 28.02
C MET A 60 4.10 -9.74 28.53
N SER A 61 4.85 -9.03 27.68
CA SER A 61 6.19 -8.45 27.97
C SER A 61 6.13 -6.98 28.34
#